data_AF-C7ZG27-F1
#
_entry.id   AF-C7ZG27-F1
#
_cell.length_a   1.000
_cell.length_b   1.000
_cell.length_c   1.000
_cell.angle_alpha   90.00
_cell.angle_beta   90.00
_cell.angle_gamma   90.00
#
_symmetry.space_group_name_H-M   'P 1'
#
loop_
_entity.id
_entity.type
_entity.pdbx_description
1 polymer ?
#
loop_
_entity_poly.entity_id
_entity_poly.type
_entity_poly.pdbx_seq_one_letter_code
_entity_poly.pdbx_strand_id
1 'polypeptide(L)'
;MPEYDYKFRTITEYNYTHPTPTLWQAWHEAYFRRVGGAIYANGEYVRLYESGCKTDSWTAPNCTRTCSNNTYMFSSPENVWNCITLAEVSMEVGPGNKTVDPVNFKQMDDKFDLGGSLESFHELFVLLRVRRCFWQSCSDSKYGKCTLDLECFRCNPVDPGNIQDFDRAINHAYCRDADLGVDSDIAGPGILVAYMAQIALVLLLAGLFWATYLPWNRPKTATRQFLGAFDSTSTPKTGPEISKPVNRLTLAAHSTISELQEAQTAFGLAVGVIFLCAFGGGSGLGLANFSSVLSYSVNHDIAFGLLVVGACSIAFLQPCRQRVGKHIKPRWVFMVPMLTSWGLMIIAHGLKTQGSWADPEHLIEILRENAAVEDCGNHPGPMSFCLGPLLQGPDESQRVFKITIMLAPIVHILFAIALFEEWAIKSRENPESNISQSFSGRASQILPRIFFTANLLSLSMLIICLAEVVKAFKKI
;
A
#
# COMPACT_ATOMS: atom_id res chain seq x y z
N MET A 1 -31.34 -12.87 41.84
CA MET A 1 -31.73 -12.92 40.41
C MET A 1 -31.26 -14.26 39.87
N PRO A 2 -32.00 -14.92 38.97
CA PRO A 2 -31.49 -16.11 38.29
C PRO A 2 -30.22 -15.75 37.52
N GLU A 3 -29.22 -16.61 37.61
CA GLU A 3 -27.99 -16.49 36.83
C GLU A 3 -28.28 -17.15 35.47
N TYR A 4 -28.18 -16.36 34.40
CA TYR A 4 -28.35 -16.82 33.02
C TYR A 4 -27.01 -16.71 32.32
N ASP A 5 -26.65 -17.70 31.52
CA ASP A 5 -25.36 -17.71 30.80
C ASP A 5 -25.30 -16.61 29.75
N TYR A 6 -26.42 -16.29 29.11
CA TYR A 6 -26.50 -15.31 28.04
C TYR A 6 -27.54 -14.21 28.28
N LYS A 7 -27.12 -12.98 27.97
CA LYS A 7 -27.95 -11.78 27.81
C LYS A 7 -27.48 -11.01 26.59
N PHE A 8 -28.37 -10.29 25.94
CA PHE A 8 -28.13 -9.49 24.75
C PHE A 8 -28.23 -8.00 25.02
N ARG A 9 -27.43 -7.21 24.29
CA ARG A 9 -27.58 -5.76 24.17
C ARG A 9 -27.32 -5.32 22.74
N THR A 10 -27.88 -4.18 22.37
CA THR A 10 -27.60 -3.57 21.07
C THR A 10 -26.42 -2.60 21.14
N ILE A 11 -25.68 -2.53 20.04
CA ILE A 11 -24.63 -1.55 19.78
C ILE A 11 -24.88 -0.88 18.43
N THR A 12 -24.42 0.36 18.28
CA THR A 12 -24.55 1.16 17.05
C THR A 12 -23.24 1.33 16.31
N GLU A 13 -22.12 1.14 17.00
CA GLU A 13 -20.78 1.39 16.48
C GLU A 13 -19.83 0.28 16.93
N TYR A 14 -18.87 -0.01 16.06
CA TYR A 14 -17.73 -0.84 16.39
C TYR A 14 -16.70 0.01 17.13
N ASN A 15 -16.06 -0.59 18.14
CA ASN A 15 -14.97 0.07 18.86
C ASN A 15 -13.64 -0.20 18.15
N TYR A 16 -13.27 0.70 17.23
CA TYR A 16 -12.05 0.59 16.44
C TYR A 16 -10.88 1.34 17.07
N THR A 17 -9.68 0.74 16.99
CA THR A 17 -8.45 1.33 17.55
C THR A 17 -7.36 1.52 16.49
N HIS A 18 -7.59 1.08 15.25
CA HIS A 18 -6.57 1.08 14.20
C HIS A 18 -6.78 2.20 13.17
N PRO A 19 -5.70 2.72 12.53
CA PRO A 19 -5.77 3.82 11.56
C PRO A 19 -6.27 3.41 10.16
N THR A 20 -6.78 2.19 9.99
CA THR A 20 -7.40 1.69 8.75
C THR A 20 -8.85 2.19 8.61
N PRO A 21 -9.44 2.23 7.40
CA PRO A 21 -10.84 2.59 7.22
C PRO A 21 -11.79 1.77 8.09
N THR A 22 -12.79 2.43 8.67
CA THR A 22 -13.77 1.82 9.58
C THR A 22 -14.52 0.66 8.91
N LEU A 23 -14.93 0.82 7.66
CA LEU A 23 -15.65 -0.20 6.90
C LEU A 23 -14.86 -1.50 6.76
N TRP A 24 -13.55 -1.44 6.50
CA TRP A 24 -12.72 -2.64 6.38
C TRP A 24 -12.53 -3.32 7.73
N GLN A 25 -12.36 -2.52 8.80
CA GLN A 25 -12.33 -3.06 10.16
C GLN A 25 -13.66 -3.73 10.52
N ALA A 26 -14.81 -3.17 10.11
CA ALA A 26 -16.13 -3.77 10.32
C ALA A 26 -16.20 -5.20 9.79
N TRP A 27 -15.78 -5.40 8.54
CA TRP A 27 -15.74 -6.70 7.90
C TRP A 27 -14.80 -7.68 8.59
N HIS A 28 -13.59 -7.22 8.94
CA HIS A 28 -12.63 -8.05 9.65
C HIS A 28 -13.16 -8.51 11.02
N GLU A 29 -13.70 -7.58 11.81
CA GLU A 29 -14.27 -7.88 13.12
C GLU A 29 -15.47 -8.84 13.00
N ALA A 30 -16.35 -8.61 12.02
CA ALA A 30 -17.54 -9.44 11.80
C ALA A 30 -17.20 -10.89 11.42
N TYR A 31 -16.18 -11.11 10.58
CA TYR A 31 -15.77 -12.45 10.20
C TYR A 31 -14.91 -13.14 11.27
N PHE A 32 -13.89 -12.46 11.79
CA PHE A 32 -12.80 -13.13 12.52
C PHE A 32 -12.89 -13.02 14.04
N ARG A 33 -13.44 -11.93 14.57
CA ARG A 33 -13.53 -11.74 16.04
C ARG A 33 -14.88 -12.10 16.63
N ARG A 34 -15.89 -12.30 15.77
CA ARG A 34 -17.25 -12.56 16.23
C ARG A 34 -17.50 -14.02 16.58
N VAL A 35 -16.93 -14.96 15.83
CA VAL A 35 -16.92 -16.37 16.22
C VAL A 35 -16.13 -16.46 17.53
N GLY A 36 -16.64 -17.20 18.52
CA GLY A 36 -16.04 -17.23 19.87
C GLY A 36 -16.42 -16.05 20.77
N GLY A 37 -16.96 -14.95 20.20
CA GLY A 37 -17.33 -13.77 20.97
C GLY A 37 -18.46 -14.02 21.97
N ALA A 38 -19.37 -14.97 21.71
CA ALA A 38 -20.37 -15.36 22.71
C ALA A 38 -19.79 -16.36 23.73
N ILE A 39 -18.93 -17.28 23.31
CA ILE A 39 -18.25 -18.22 24.22
C ILE A 39 -17.48 -17.48 25.32
N TYR A 40 -16.79 -16.40 24.98
CA TYR A 40 -15.98 -15.62 25.94
C TYR A 40 -16.76 -14.55 26.71
N ALA A 41 -18.09 -14.47 26.55
CA ALA A 41 -18.88 -13.43 27.20
C ALA A 41 -18.82 -13.51 28.73
N ASN A 42 -18.63 -14.70 29.34
CA ASN A 42 -18.45 -14.88 30.80
C ASN A 42 -19.48 -14.10 31.65
N GLY A 43 -20.75 -14.09 31.25
CA GLY A 43 -21.82 -13.34 31.93
C GLY A 43 -21.97 -11.87 31.49
N GLU A 44 -21.11 -11.35 30.62
CA GLU A 44 -21.33 -10.08 29.92
C GLU A 44 -22.43 -10.19 28.85
N TYR A 45 -22.98 -9.03 28.48
CA TYR A 45 -23.95 -8.95 27.40
C TYR A 45 -23.31 -9.23 26.04
N VAL A 46 -23.84 -10.24 25.36
CA VAL A 46 -23.64 -10.53 23.94
C VAL A 46 -24.18 -9.36 23.11
N ARG A 47 -23.38 -8.88 22.15
CA ARG A 47 -23.66 -7.64 21.41
C ARG A 47 -24.24 -7.92 20.04
N LEU A 48 -25.35 -7.28 19.70
CA LEU A 48 -25.98 -7.25 18.38
C LEU A 48 -25.93 -5.84 17.79
N TYR A 49 -25.67 -5.69 16.49
CA TYR A 49 -25.77 -4.42 15.80
C TYR A 49 -27.21 -4.03 15.55
N GLU A 50 -27.55 -2.77 15.85
CA GLU A 50 -28.89 -2.22 15.61
C GLU A 50 -29.23 -2.08 14.11
N SER A 51 -28.22 -1.87 13.27
CA SER A 51 -28.36 -1.86 11.82
C SER A 51 -28.32 -3.25 11.18
N GLY A 52 -27.96 -4.30 11.94
CA GLY A 52 -27.89 -5.66 11.42
C GLY A 52 -29.26 -6.30 11.18
N CYS A 53 -29.25 -7.38 10.41
CA CYS A 53 -30.42 -8.08 9.88
C CYS A 53 -31.33 -7.21 9.00
N LYS A 54 -30.75 -6.25 8.28
CA LYS A 54 -31.46 -5.36 7.34
C LYS A 54 -30.91 -5.54 5.93
N THR A 55 -31.72 -5.19 4.94
CA THR A 55 -31.32 -5.12 3.54
C THR A 55 -31.91 -3.85 2.94
N ASP A 56 -31.42 -3.39 1.79
CA ASP A 56 -31.95 -2.21 1.10
C ASP A 56 -33.44 -2.33 0.77
N SER A 57 -33.95 -3.56 0.71
CA SER A 57 -35.35 -3.85 0.40
C SER A 57 -36.30 -3.76 1.60
N TRP A 58 -35.82 -3.76 2.84
CA TRP A 58 -36.67 -3.77 4.05
C TRP A 58 -36.20 -2.75 5.09
N THR A 59 -37.16 -2.00 5.64
CA THR A 59 -36.89 -1.01 6.70
C THR A 59 -36.83 -1.63 8.09
N ALA A 60 -37.54 -2.74 8.32
CA ALA A 60 -37.57 -3.47 9.59
C ALA A 60 -36.52 -4.61 9.59
N PRO A 61 -35.77 -4.81 10.69
CA PRO A 61 -34.85 -5.94 10.81
C PRO A 61 -35.60 -7.28 10.79
N ASN A 62 -35.04 -8.27 10.11
CA ASN A 62 -35.52 -9.65 10.12
C ASN A 62 -34.36 -10.63 10.06
N CYS A 63 -33.90 -11.12 11.21
CA CYS A 63 -32.74 -12.01 11.29
C CYS A 63 -33.06 -13.42 10.79
N THR A 64 -34.28 -13.92 11.01
CA THR A 64 -34.67 -15.25 10.51
C THR A 64 -34.53 -15.34 8.99
N ARG A 65 -35.02 -14.32 8.28
CA ARG A 65 -34.91 -14.22 6.82
C ARG A 65 -33.50 -13.88 6.35
N THR A 66 -32.81 -12.97 7.04
CA THR A 66 -31.47 -12.54 6.64
C THR A 66 -30.47 -13.68 6.79
N CYS A 67 -30.49 -14.39 7.92
CA CYS A 67 -29.50 -15.41 8.24
C CYS A 67 -29.78 -16.77 7.56
N SER A 68 -31.00 -16.98 7.05
CA SER A 68 -31.33 -18.18 6.27
C SER A 68 -30.86 -18.12 4.80
N ASN A 69 -30.45 -16.94 4.30
CA ASN A 69 -30.01 -16.74 2.92
C ASN A 69 -28.63 -16.08 2.86
N ASN A 70 -27.67 -16.75 2.20
CA ASN A 70 -26.27 -16.29 2.11
C ASN A 70 -26.18 -14.90 1.48
N THR A 71 -27.00 -14.60 0.47
CA THR A 71 -27.01 -13.30 -0.23
C THR A 71 -27.32 -12.16 0.74
N TYR A 72 -28.22 -12.36 1.70
CA TYR A 72 -28.56 -11.32 2.67
C TYR A 72 -27.60 -11.32 3.86
N MET A 73 -27.23 -12.49 4.37
CA MET A 73 -26.30 -12.63 5.48
C MET A 73 -24.96 -11.95 5.22
N PHE A 74 -24.37 -12.16 4.03
CA PHE A 74 -23.03 -11.66 3.69
C PHE A 74 -23.05 -10.31 2.95
N SER A 75 -24.18 -9.60 2.95
CA SER A 75 -24.30 -8.31 2.24
C SER A 75 -23.66 -7.13 2.99
N SER A 76 -23.60 -7.20 4.32
CA SER A 76 -23.02 -6.17 5.19
C SER A 76 -22.31 -6.79 6.41
N PRO A 77 -21.32 -6.10 7.00
CA PRO A 77 -20.61 -6.60 8.17
C PRO A 77 -21.53 -6.74 9.40
N GLU A 78 -22.58 -5.92 9.53
CA GLU A 78 -23.54 -5.98 10.64
C GLU A 78 -24.48 -7.19 10.51
N ASN A 79 -24.84 -7.56 9.28
CA ASN A 79 -25.60 -8.79 9.02
C ASN A 79 -24.76 -10.02 9.39
N VAL A 80 -23.51 -10.09 8.93
CA VAL A 80 -22.57 -11.16 9.30
C VAL A 80 -22.42 -11.23 10.82
N TRP A 81 -22.21 -10.09 11.47
CA TRP A 81 -22.07 -10.01 12.92
C TRP A 81 -23.27 -10.59 13.66
N ASN A 82 -24.48 -10.12 13.34
CA ASN A 82 -25.69 -10.57 14.03
C ASN A 82 -25.98 -12.04 13.77
N CYS A 83 -25.86 -12.49 12.51
CA CYS A 83 -26.14 -13.87 12.16
C CYS A 83 -25.18 -14.84 12.86
N ILE A 84 -23.86 -14.56 12.87
CA ILE A 84 -22.88 -15.39 13.57
C ILE A 84 -23.15 -15.38 15.08
N THR A 85 -23.40 -14.21 15.66
CA THR A 85 -23.69 -14.06 17.09
C THR A 85 -24.88 -14.91 17.53
N LEU A 86 -26.00 -14.78 16.82
CA LEU A 86 -27.23 -15.49 17.15
C LEU A 86 -27.05 -16.99 16.96
N ALA A 87 -26.35 -17.42 15.91
CA ALA A 87 -26.10 -18.82 15.64
C ALA A 87 -25.22 -19.48 16.72
N GLU A 88 -24.21 -18.77 17.20
CA GLU A 88 -23.34 -19.22 18.29
C GLU A 88 -24.14 -19.39 19.58
N VAL A 89 -24.93 -18.37 19.98
CA VAL A 89 -25.77 -18.46 21.18
C VAL A 89 -26.83 -19.55 21.05
N SER A 90 -27.47 -19.69 19.89
CA SER A 90 -28.45 -20.75 19.63
C SER A 90 -27.86 -22.15 19.76
N MET A 91 -26.67 -22.37 19.23
CA MET A 91 -25.95 -23.64 19.33
C MET A 91 -25.54 -23.96 20.78
N GLU A 92 -25.13 -22.95 21.54
CA GLU A 92 -24.73 -23.10 22.94
C GLU A 92 -25.93 -23.30 23.88
N VAL A 93 -27.07 -22.66 23.61
CA VAL A 93 -28.29 -22.81 24.43
C VAL A 93 -29.02 -24.12 24.14
N GLY A 94 -29.20 -24.49 22.87
CA GLY A 94 -29.88 -25.73 22.50
C GLY A 94 -28.98 -26.95 22.73
N PRO A 95 -28.11 -27.30 21.77
CA PRO A 95 -27.16 -28.42 21.91
C PRO A 95 -26.20 -28.31 23.11
N GLY A 96 -25.76 -27.11 23.47
CA GLY A 96 -24.79 -26.89 24.56
C GLY A 96 -25.38 -26.84 25.97
N ASN A 97 -26.71 -26.93 26.11
CA ASN A 97 -27.42 -26.93 27.40
C ASN A 97 -27.14 -25.70 28.30
N LYS A 98 -26.87 -24.54 27.69
CA LYS A 98 -26.77 -23.25 28.39
C LYS A 98 -28.12 -22.53 28.43
N THR A 99 -28.19 -21.47 29.22
CA THR A 99 -29.41 -20.70 29.47
C THR A 99 -29.33 -19.27 28.94
N VAL A 100 -30.48 -18.72 28.54
CA VAL A 100 -30.62 -17.33 28.11
C VAL A 100 -31.67 -16.63 28.97
N ASP A 101 -31.47 -15.35 29.28
CA ASP A 101 -32.47 -14.54 29.97
C ASP A 101 -33.74 -14.40 29.07
N PRO A 102 -34.88 -14.98 29.48
CA PRO A 102 -36.08 -15.05 28.63
C PRO A 102 -36.72 -13.68 28.40
N VAL A 103 -36.61 -12.74 29.36
CA VAL A 103 -37.18 -11.41 29.23
C VAL A 103 -36.36 -10.59 28.24
N ASN A 104 -35.04 -10.67 28.36
CA ASN A 104 -34.13 -10.00 27.45
C ASN A 104 -34.16 -10.62 26.04
N PHE A 105 -34.26 -11.95 25.92
CA PHE A 105 -34.42 -12.61 24.63
C PHE A 105 -35.70 -12.16 23.92
N LYS A 106 -36.84 -12.13 24.63
CA LYS A 106 -38.10 -11.66 24.05
C LYS A 106 -38.01 -10.23 23.50
N GLN A 107 -37.32 -9.34 24.21
CA GLN A 107 -37.08 -7.97 23.71
C GLN A 107 -36.24 -7.95 22.43
N MET A 108 -35.26 -8.85 22.30
CA MET A 108 -34.47 -8.96 21.07
C MET A 108 -35.27 -9.62 19.95
N ASP A 109 -36.10 -10.62 20.24
CA ASP A 109 -37.00 -11.25 19.27
C ASP A 109 -37.99 -10.24 18.70
N ASP A 110 -38.63 -9.44 19.56
CA ASP A 110 -39.54 -8.37 19.15
C ASP A 110 -38.83 -7.31 18.27
N LYS A 111 -37.52 -7.08 18.47
CA LYS A 111 -36.72 -6.08 17.74
C LYS A 111 -36.16 -6.61 16.42
N PHE A 112 -35.74 -7.87 16.38
CA PHE A 112 -34.96 -8.44 15.29
C PHE A 112 -35.64 -9.58 14.52
N ASP A 113 -36.82 -10.00 14.96
CA ASP A 113 -37.58 -11.14 14.40
C ASP A 113 -36.70 -12.40 14.32
N LEU A 114 -36.42 -12.97 15.50
CA LEU A 114 -35.54 -14.14 15.66
C LEU A 114 -36.29 -15.47 15.48
N GLY A 115 -37.59 -15.42 15.16
CA GLY A 115 -38.40 -16.62 14.89
C GLY A 115 -39.03 -17.23 16.15
N GLY A 116 -39.03 -16.51 17.28
CA GLY A 116 -39.70 -16.93 18.51
C GLY A 116 -38.89 -17.85 19.44
N SER A 117 -37.88 -18.56 18.95
CA SER A 117 -36.99 -19.37 19.80
C SER A 117 -35.57 -19.52 19.23
N LEU A 118 -34.58 -19.64 20.11
CA LEU A 118 -33.20 -19.92 19.71
C LEU A 118 -33.03 -21.29 19.03
N GLU A 119 -33.90 -22.26 19.34
CA GLU A 119 -33.90 -23.57 18.69
C GLU A 119 -34.30 -23.47 17.22
N SER A 120 -35.38 -22.72 16.91
CA SER A 120 -35.77 -22.45 15.52
C SER A 120 -34.68 -21.71 14.75
N PHE A 121 -33.95 -20.82 15.43
CA PHE A 121 -32.82 -20.12 14.84
C PHE A 121 -31.62 -21.05 14.58
N HIS A 122 -31.39 -22.07 15.41
CA HIS A 122 -30.34 -23.08 15.19
C HIS A 122 -30.59 -23.88 13.90
N GLU A 123 -31.86 -24.21 13.62
CA GLU A 123 -32.28 -24.91 12.40
C GLU A 123 -32.04 -24.10 11.12
N LEU A 124 -31.70 -22.82 11.22
CA LEU A 124 -31.29 -22.03 10.07
C LEU A 124 -29.91 -22.45 9.54
N PHE A 125 -29.13 -23.30 10.24
CA PHE A 125 -27.80 -23.78 9.82
C PHE A 125 -26.84 -22.66 9.42
N VAL A 126 -26.81 -21.56 10.18
CA VAL A 126 -25.95 -20.40 9.90
C VAL A 126 -24.46 -20.77 9.99
N LEU A 127 -24.04 -21.49 11.03
CA LEU A 127 -22.63 -21.89 11.19
C LEU A 127 -22.14 -22.80 10.04
N LEU A 128 -23.03 -23.62 9.46
CA LEU A 128 -22.71 -24.40 8.26
C LEU A 128 -22.39 -23.48 7.07
N ARG A 129 -23.16 -22.41 6.87
CA ARG A 129 -22.92 -21.42 5.79
C ARG A 129 -21.63 -20.66 6.01
N VAL A 130 -21.39 -20.21 7.25
CA VAL A 130 -20.14 -19.54 7.65
C VAL A 130 -18.96 -20.45 7.30
N ARG A 131 -18.96 -21.68 7.81
CA ARG A 131 -17.89 -22.66 7.56
C ARG A 131 -17.64 -22.90 6.06
N ARG A 132 -18.71 -23.03 5.26
CA ARG A 132 -18.60 -23.19 3.80
C ARG A 132 -18.00 -21.95 3.12
N CYS A 133 -18.48 -20.76 3.48
CA CYS A 133 -17.95 -19.49 2.99
C CYS A 133 -16.45 -19.32 3.32
N PHE A 134 -16.04 -19.61 4.56
CA PHE A 134 -14.62 -19.63 4.95
C PHE A 134 -13.82 -20.65 4.12
N TRP A 135 -14.32 -21.88 3.99
CA TRP A 135 -13.62 -22.91 3.23
C TRP A 135 -13.45 -22.53 1.76
N GLN A 136 -14.53 -22.13 1.08
CA GLN A 136 -14.48 -21.77 -0.33
C GLN A 136 -13.56 -20.56 -0.54
N SER A 137 -13.67 -19.55 0.34
CA SER A 137 -12.87 -18.33 0.27
C SER A 137 -11.36 -18.55 0.41
N CYS A 138 -10.88 -19.56 1.15
CA CYS A 138 -9.44 -19.86 1.20
C CYS A 138 -8.99 -20.91 0.18
N SER A 139 -9.92 -21.71 -0.35
CA SER A 139 -9.62 -22.78 -1.31
C SER A 139 -9.45 -22.28 -2.75
N ASP A 140 -10.00 -21.10 -3.05
CA ASP A 140 -9.78 -20.44 -4.33
C ASP A 140 -8.32 -19.97 -4.43
N SER A 141 -7.65 -20.43 -5.49
CA SER A 141 -6.24 -20.15 -5.78
C SER A 141 -5.87 -18.66 -5.75
N LYS A 142 -6.83 -17.75 -6.00
CA LYS A 142 -6.59 -16.30 -5.99
C LYS A 142 -6.32 -15.70 -4.60
N TYR A 143 -6.53 -16.48 -3.54
CA TYR A 143 -6.33 -16.05 -2.15
C TYR A 143 -5.22 -16.79 -1.42
N GLY A 144 -4.53 -17.71 -2.11
CA GLY A 144 -3.48 -18.55 -1.53
C GLY A 144 -3.99 -19.95 -1.19
N LYS A 145 -3.75 -20.40 0.05
CA LYS A 145 -4.11 -21.74 0.51
C LYS A 145 -4.82 -21.68 1.87
N CYS A 146 -5.78 -22.57 2.08
CA CYS A 146 -6.33 -22.81 3.41
C CYS A 146 -5.24 -23.35 4.35
N THR A 147 -5.26 -22.90 5.59
CA THR A 147 -4.40 -23.45 6.65
C THR A 147 -4.85 -24.86 7.05
N LEU A 148 -3.90 -25.65 7.54
CA LEU A 148 -4.16 -27.01 8.04
C LEU A 148 -5.19 -27.03 9.18
N ASP A 149 -5.20 -25.98 10.02
CA ASP A 149 -6.14 -25.85 11.14
C ASP A 149 -7.61 -25.81 10.67
N LEU A 150 -7.87 -25.30 9.46
CA LEU A 150 -9.22 -25.25 8.88
C LEU A 150 -9.61 -26.57 8.20
N GLU A 151 -8.65 -27.44 7.88
CA GLU A 151 -8.91 -28.69 7.15
C GLU A 151 -9.84 -29.63 7.94
N CYS A 152 -9.71 -29.63 9.27
CA CYS A 152 -10.61 -30.32 10.18
C CYS A 152 -12.07 -29.88 10.03
N PHE A 153 -12.32 -28.64 9.61
CA PHE A 153 -13.66 -28.06 9.47
C PHE A 153 -14.20 -28.13 8.04
N ARG A 154 -13.47 -28.74 7.10
CA ARG A 154 -13.97 -28.93 5.72
C ARG A 154 -15.28 -29.72 5.71
N CYS A 155 -15.30 -30.83 6.45
CA CYS A 155 -16.44 -31.75 6.48
C CYS A 155 -17.11 -31.78 7.86
N ASN A 156 -16.37 -31.59 8.96
CA ASN A 156 -16.90 -31.73 10.32
C ASN A 156 -17.75 -30.52 10.72
N PRO A 157 -18.98 -30.72 11.21
CA PRO A 157 -19.85 -29.63 11.64
C PRO A 157 -19.23 -28.88 12.81
N VAL A 158 -19.57 -27.59 12.92
CA VAL A 158 -19.23 -26.80 14.10
C VAL A 158 -20.30 -27.08 15.16
N ASP A 159 -19.87 -27.44 16.37
CA ASP A 159 -20.71 -27.82 17.51
C ASP A 159 -20.14 -27.24 18.82
N PRO A 160 -20.87 -27.30 19.95
CA PRO A 160 -20.38 -26.77 21.23
C PRO A 160 -19.04 -27.36 21.71
N GLY A 161 -18.70 -28.58 21.28
CA GLY A 161 -17.46 -29.25 21.66
C GLY A 161 -16.23 -28.78 20.88
N ASN A 162 -16.40 -28.22 19.68
CA ASN A 162 -15.30 -27.83 18.79
C ASN A 162 -15.28 -26.36 18.35
N ILE A 163 -16.28 -25.57 18.73
CA ILE A 163 -16.41 -24.14 18.35
C ILE A 163 -15.20 -23.30 18.78
N GLN A 164 -14.55 -23.61 19.90
CA GLN A 164 -13.32 -22.93 20.33
C GLN A 164 -12.14 -23.21 19.40
N ASP A 165 -12.04 -24.42 18.87
CA ASP A 165 -11.02 -24.77 17.89
C ASP A 165 -11.31 -24.11 16.53
N PHE A 166 -12.60 -24.00 16.17
CA PHE A 166 -13.01 -23.26 14.98
C PHE A 166 -12.67 -21.77 15.09
N ASP A 167 -13.00 -21.12 16.22
CA ASP A 167 -12.62 -19.73 16.51
C ASP A 167 -11.09 -19.55 16.40
N ARG A 168 -10.32 -20.41 17.06
CA ARG A 168 -8.85 -20.34 17.00
C ARG A 168 -8.33 -20.45 15.57
N ALA A 169 -8.87 -21.38 14.78
CA ALA A 169 -8.47 -21.58 13.39
C ALA A 169 -8.75 -20.33 12.54
N ILE A 170 -9.93 -19.73 12.66
CA ILE A 170 -10.29 -18.58 11.84
C ILE A 170 -9.63 -17.27 12.30
N ASN A 171 -9.48 -17.05 13.60
CA ASN A 171 -8.97 -15.79 14.15
C ASN A 171 -7.44 -15.69 14.08
N HIS A 172 -6.72 -16.81 14.27
CA HIS A 172 -5.25 -16.81 14.34
C HIS A 172 -4.53 -17.38 13.11
N ALA A 173 -5.09 -18.40 12.46
CA ALA A 173 -4.39 -19.11 11.39
C ALA A 173 -4.85 -18.66 10.00
N TYR A 174 -6.15 -18.42 9.81
CA TYR A 174 -6.75 -18.25 8.49
C TYR A 174 -6.06 -17.23 7.59
N CYS A 175 -5.73 -16.04 8.11
CA CYS A 175 -5.10 -14.97 7.33
C CYS A 175 -3.58 -15.08 7.18
N ARG A 176 -2.96 -16.15 7.69
CA ARG A 176 -1.49 -16.31 7.69
C ARG A 176 -0.94 -16.54 6.29
N ASP A 177 -1.62 -17.39 5.53
CA ASP A 177 -1.23 -17.80 4.17
C ASP A 177 -2.01 -17.06 3.08
N ALA A 178 -2.60 -15.91 3.44
CA ALA A 178 -3.30 -15.05 2.50
C ALA A 178 -2.32 -14.51 1.46
N ASP A 179 -2.69 -14.64 0.17
CA ASP A 179 -1.87 -14.13 -0.91
C ASP A 179 -1.75 -12.60 -0.84
N LEU A 180 -0.53 -12.10 -1.08
CA LEU A 180 -0.25 -10.67 -1.20
C LEU A 180 -0.92 -10.07 -2.44
N GLY A 181 -1.30 -10.91 -3.41
CA GLY A 181 -2.06 -10.49 -4.61
C GLY A 181 -1.35 -9.36 -5.34
N VAL A 182 -0.07 -9.54 -5.66
CA VAL A 182 0.70 -8.51 -6.36
C VAL A 182 0.21 -8.41 -7.80
N ASP A 183 -0.26 -7.23 -8.18
CA ASP A 183 -0.79 -6.98 -9.52
C ASP A 183 0.39 -6.86 -10.50
N SER A 184 0.37 -7.67 -11.56
CA SER A 184 1.43 -7.70 -12.57
C SER A 184 1.58 -6.40 -13.36
N ASP A 185 0.51 -5.62 -13.46
CA ASP A 185 0.46 -4.38 -14.23
C ASP A 185 1.00 -3.19 -13.43
N ILE A 186 0.99 -3.28 -12.10
CA ILE A 186 1.52 -2.24 -11.19
C ILE A 186 2.92 -2.60 -10.70
N ALA A 187 3.13 -3.87 -10.37
CA ALA A 187 4.28 -4.37 -9.64
C ALA A 187 4.87 -5.65 -10.24
N GLY A 188 4.52 -5.98 -11.49
CA GLY A 188 4.96 -7.21 -12.11
C GLY A 188 6.47 -7.30 -12.33
N PRO A 189 6.97 -8.52 -12.55
CA PRO A 189 8.39 -8.78 -12.77
C PRO A 189 9.02 -7.89 -13.86
N GLY A 190 8.26 -7.57 -14.91
CA GLY A 190 8.71 -6.69 -16.00
C GLY A 190 9.03 -5.27 -15.54
N ILE A 191 8.19 -4.67 -14.69
CA ILE A 191 8.40 -3.31 -14.14
C ILE A 191 9.62 -3.29 -13.23
N LEU A 192 9.76 -4.32 -12.38
CA LEU A 192 10.92 -4.45 -11.49
C LEU A 192 12.23 -4.62 -12.28
N VAL A 193 12.22 -5.45 -13.32
CA VAL A 193 13.38 -5.64 -14.22
C VAL A 193 13.72 -4.34 -14.95
N ALA A 194 12.72 -3.59 -15.41
CA ALA A 194 12.94 -2.28 -16.02
C ALA A 194 13.66 -1.31 -15.06
N TYR A 195 13.22 -1.22 -13.80
CA TYR A 195 13.91 -0.40 -12.80
C TYR A 195 15.32 -0.91 -12.45
N MET A 196 15.53 -2.23 -12.34
CA MET A 196 16.87 -2.80 -12.14
C MET A 196 17.81 -2.42 -13.29
N ALA A 197 17.36 -2.56 -14.54
CA ALA A 197 18.12 -2.17 -15.73
C ALA A 197 18.40 -0.66 -15.76
N GLN A 198 17.40 0.18 -15.45
CA GLN A 198 17.56 1.62 -15.37
C GLN A 198 18.61 2.02 -14.32
N ILE A 199 18.54 1.48 -13.10
CA ILE A 199 19.52 1.79 -12.05
C ILE A 199 20.93 1.33 -12.44
N ALA A 200 21.06 0.14 -13.04
CA ALA A 200 22.35 -0.36 -13.51
C ALA A 200 22.96 0.56 -14.58
N LEU A 201 22.15 0.98 -15.56
CA LEU A 201 22.57 1.93 -16.60
C LEU A 201 22.94 3.30 -16.02
N VAL A 202 22.16 3.79 -15.04
CA VAL A 202 22.47 5.03 -14.31
C VAL A 202 23.85 4.98 -13.67
N LEU A 203 24.14 3.92 -12.91
CA LEU A 203 25.42 3.77 -12.21
C LEU A 203 26.59 3.64 -13.19
N LEU A 204 26.40 2.87 -14.26
CA LEU A 204 27.40 2.69 -15.31
C LEU A 204 27.71 4.00 -16.04
N LEU A 205 26.68 4.69 -16.51
CA LEU A 205 26.85 5.93 -17.26
C LEU A 205 27.39 7.07 -16.39
N ALA A 206 26.94 7.18 -15.14
CA ALA A 206 27.51 8.12 -14.18
C ALA A 206 29.00 7.79 -13.93
N GLY A 207 29.34 6.52 -13.72
CA GLY A 207 30.72 6.08 -13.55
C GLY A 207 31.60 6.45 -14.74
N LEU A 208 31.15 6.17 -15.98
CA LEU A 208 31.86 6.52 -17.21
C LEU A 208 32.01 8.03 -17.39
N PHE A 209 30.94 8.78 -17.11
CA PHE A 209 30.98 10.24 -17.16
C PHE A 209 32.04 10.78 -16.21
N TRP A 210 32.03 10.35 -14.95
CA TRP A 210 32.97 10.82 -13.94
C TRP A 210 34.42 10.38 -14.20
N ALA A 211 34.63 9.14 -14.63
CA ALA A 211 35.96 8.63 -14.96
C ALA A 211 36.64 9.38 -16.11
N THR A 212 35.84 9.91 -17.05
CA THR A 212 36.35 10.61 -18.24
C THR A 212 36.34 12.13 -18.09
N TYR A 213 35.43 12.66 -17.28
CA TYR A 213 35.33 14.08 -16.97
C TYR A 213 36.46 14.56 -16.04
N LEU A 214 36.97 13.70 -15.16
CA LEU A 214 38.10 14.03 -14.28
C LEU A 214 39.45 13.62 -14.89
N PRO A 215 40.48 14.49 -14.83
CA PRO A 215 41.82 14.13 -15.26
C PRO A 215 42.45 13.08 -14.32
N TRP A 216 42.63 11.86 -14.82
CA TRP A 216 43.18 10.70 -14.09
C TRP A 216 44.63 10.88 -13.57
N ASN A 217 45.35 11.91 -14.01
CA ASN A 217 46.80 12.01 -13.84
C ASN A 217 47.29 12.42 -12.43
N ARG A 218 46.43 12.46 -11.39
CA ARG A 218 46.88 12.68 -10.00
C ARG A 218 45.98 11.98 -8.97
N PRO A 219 46.28 10.75 -8.51
CA PRO A 219 45.40 9.99 -7.61
C PRO A 219 45.20 10.66 -6.23
N LYS A 220 46.21 11.35 -5.68
CA LYS A 220 46.08 12.15 -4.44
C LYS A 220 45.23 13.41 -4.62
N THR A 221 45.05 13.85 -5.87
CA THR A 221 44.17 14.94 -6.25
C THR A 221 42.85 14.42 -6.81
N ALA A 222 42.73 13.14 -7.18
CA ALA A 222 41.51 12.53 -7.68
C ALA A 222 40.45 12.45 -6.59
N THR A 223 40.78 12.09 -5.35
CA THR A 223 39.82 12.23 -4.24
C THR A 223 39.44 13.69 -4.05
N ARG A 224 40.41 14.62 -4.09
CA ARG A 224 40.20 16.08 -3.92
C ARG A 224 39.52 16.77 -5.11
N GLN A 225 39.56 16.20 -6.30
CA GLN A 225 38.99 16.66 -7.57
C GLN A 225 37.69 15.92 -7.88
N PHE A 226 37.47 14.73 -7.36
CA PHE A 226 36.16 14.09 -7.29
C PHE A 226 35.34 14.89 -6.30
N LEU A 227 35.86 15.09 -5.08
CA LEU A 227 35.36 16.07 -4.11
C LEU A 227 35.29 17.51 -4.70
N GLY A 228 36.23 17.87 -5.57
CA GLY A 228 36.37 19.19 -6.20
C GLY A 228 35.63 19.40 -7.52
N ALA A 229 35.05 18.37 -8.14
CA ALA A 229 34.22 18.46 -9.35
C ALA A 229 32.73 18.50 -8.99
N PHE A 230 32.43 18.12 -7.75
CA PHE A 230 31.24 18.55 -7.00
C PHE A 230 31.40 19.97 -6.42
N ASP A 231 32.63 20.49 -6.38
CA ASP A 231 32.92 21.86 -6.02
C ASP A 231 32.90 22.75 -7.30
N SER A 232 31.80 23.46 -7.57
CA SER A 232 31.75 24.47 -8.66
C SER A 232 32.59 25.71 -8.28
N THR A 233 33.87 25.53 -7.97
CA THR A 233 34.82 26.61 -7.76
C THR A 233 35.76 26.71 -8.96
N SER A 234 35.24 27.23 -10.06
CA SER A 234 36.07 28.07 -10.92
C SER A 234 35.81 29.52 -10.53
N THR A 235 36.73 30.08 -9.76
CA THR A 235 36.88 31.53 -9.63
C THR A 235 37.08 32.10 -11.05
N PRO A 236 36.35 33.16 -11.45
CA PRO A 236 36.59 33.79 -12.74
C PRO A 236 37.91 34.57 -12.63
N LYS A 237 39.02 33.94 -13.03
CA LYS A 237 40.19 34.69 -13.46
C LYS A 237 39.96 35.04 -14.91
N THR A 238 39.80 36.33 -15.16
CA THR A 238 39.82 36.96 -16.48
C THR A 238 41.01 36.42 -17.28
N GLY A 239 40.72 35.54 -18.24
CA GLY A 239 41.65 34.83 -19.10
C GLY A 239 40.83 34.04 -20.12
N PRO A 240 41.32 33.86 -21.37
CA PRO A 240 40.48 33.47 -22.51
C PRO A 240 39.81 32.12 -22.25
N GLU A 241 38.58 31.95 -22.74
CA GLU A 241 37.84 30.69 -22.72
C GLU A 241 38.72 29.53 -23.20
N ILE A 242 39.34 28.82 -22.27
CA ILE A 242 39.88 27.49 -22.53
C ILE A 242 38.68 26.56 -22.43
N SER A 243 37.95 26.45 -23.54
CA SER A 243 37.08 25.32 -23.82
C SER A 243 37.93 24.05 -23.70
N LYS A 244 37.88 23.41 -22.52
CA LYS A 244 38.55 22.12 -22.34
C LYS A 244 37.97 21.18 -23.39
N PRO A 245 38.79 20.49 -24.21
CA PRO A 245 38.27 19.51 -25.14
C PRO A 245 37.65 18.38 -24.31
N VAL A 246 36.32 18.39 -24.21
CA VAL A 246 35.57 17.30 -23.61
C VAL A 246 35.84 16.06 -24.48
N ASN A 247 36.37 15.00 -23.87
CA ASN A 247 36.68 13.77 -24.59
C ASN A 247 35.42 13.30 -25.35
N ARG A 248 35.57 12.78 -26.58
CA ARG A 248 34.46 12.24 -27.38
C ARG A 248 33.64 11.22 -26.58
N LEU A 249 34.30 10.44 -25.72
CA LEU A 249 33.65 9.48 -24.83
C LEU A 249 32.77 10.17 -23.76
N THR A 250 33.21 11.31 -23.21
CA THR A 250 32.41 12.10 -22.26
C THR A 250 31.21 12.75 -22.93
N LEU A 251 31.35 13.22 -24.18
CA LEU A 251 30.23 13.73 -24.99
C LEU A 251 29.24 12.62 -25.33
N ALA A 252 29.72 11.43 -25.70
CA ALA A 252 28.88 10.26 -25.96
C ALA A 252 28.12 9.82 -24.69
N ALA A 253 28.83 9.68 -23.56
CA ALA A 253 28.22 9.35 -22.27
C ALA A 253 27.16 10.39 -21.87
N HIS A 254 27.42 11.68 -22.08
CA HIS A 254 26.45 12.75 -21.81
C HIS A 254 25.21 12.65 -22.70
N SER A 255 25.38 12.38 -24.00
CA SER A 255 24.26 12.16 -24.92
C SER A 255 23.39 10.99 -24.47
N THR A 256 24.01 9.85 -24.13
CA THR A 256 23.29 8.67 -23.64
C THR A 256 22.62 8.92 -22.28
N ILE A 257 23.25 9.67 -21.37
CA ILE A 257 22.63 10.10 -20.12
C ILE A 257 21.38 10.94 -20.41
N SER A 258 21.44 11.84 -21.39
CA SER A 258 20.29 12.66 -21.75
C SER A 258 19.13 11.85 -22.31
N GLU A 259 19.40 10.82 -23.11
CA GLU A 259 18.37 9.92 -23.64
C GLU A 259 17.80 9.01 -22.55
N LEU A 260 18.65 8.48 -21.67
CA LEU A 260 18.21 7.66 -20.54
C LEU A 260 17.32 8.46 -19.59
N GLN A 261 17.69 9.70 -19.27
CA GLN A 261 16.92 10.58 -18.41
C GLN A 261 15.55 10.95 -19.01
N GLU A 262 15.45 11.07 -20.33
CA GLU A 262 14.18 11.25 -21.03
C GLU A 262 13.30 9.99 -20.88
N ALA A 263 13.87 8.80 -21.09
CA ALA A 263 13.16 7.54 -20.88
C ALA A 263 12.72 7.35 -19.41
N GLN A 264 13.56 7.71 -18.44
CA GLN A 264 13.25 7.61 -17.01
C GLN A 264 12.13 8.56 -16.57
N THR A 265 12.14 9.80 -17.05
CA THR A 265 11.08 10.76 -16.73
C THR A 265 9.76 10.34 -17.37
N ALA A 266 9.76 9.84 -18.61
CA ALA A 266 8.58 9.27 -19.25
C ALA A 266 8.05 8.04 -18.49
N PHE A 267 8.92 7.13 -18.08
CA PHE A 267 8.54 5.94 -17.31
C PHE A 267 7.99 6.31 -15.92
N GLY A 268 8.67 7.19 -15.19
CA GLY A 268 8.18 7.68 -13.89
C GLY A 268 6.86 8.44 -13.99
N LEU A 269 6.64 9.18 -15.08
CA LEU A 269 5.35 9.81 -15.37
C LEU A 269 4.25 8.76 -15.56
N ALA A 270 4.52 7.71 -16.34
CA ALA A 270 3.56 6.63 -16.57
C ALA A 270 3.17 5.93 -15.26
N VAL A 271 4.16 5.54 -14.45
CA VAL A 271 3.91 4.94 -13.12
C VAL A 271 3.13 5.90 -12.22
N GLY A 272 3.41 7.21 -12.28
CA GLY A 272 2.70 8.22 -11.49
C GLY A 272 1.26 8.42 -11.90
N VAL A 273 0.97 8.38 -13.20
CA VAL A 273 -0.40 8.42 -13.72
C VAL A 273 -1.15 7.15 -13.31
N ILE A 274 -0.54 5.97 -13.46
CA ILE A 274 -1.13 4.70 -13.02
C ILE A 274 -1.45 4.75 -11.52
N PHE A 275 -0.51 5.22 -10.70
CA PHE A 275 -0.72 5.39 -9.26
C PHE A 275 -1.94 6.28 -8.96
N LEU A 276 -2.06 7.43 -9.62
CA LEU A 276 -3.21 8.32 -9.42
C LEU A 276 -4.52 7.75 -9.94
N CYS A 277 -4.51 7.03 -11.06
CA CYS A 277 -5.71 6.39 -11.59
C CYS A 277 -6.20 5.28 -10.66
N ALA A 278 -5.29 4.41 -10.20
CA ALA A 278 -5.61 3.30 -9.33
C ALA A 278 -5.97 3.76 -7.90
N PHE A 279 -5.25 4.73 -7.34
CA PHE A 279 -5.33 5.08 -5.92
C PHE A 279 -5.84 6.50 -5.62
N GLY A 280 -6.07 7.33 -6.64
CA GLY A 280 -6.48 8.73 -6.51
C GLY A 280 -7.99 8.99 -6.39
N GLY A 281 -8.80 7.96 -6.08
CA GLY A 281 -10.16 8.14 -5.56
C GLY A 281 -11.27 8.44 -6.58
N GLY A 282 -11.35 7.70 -7.68
CA GLY A 282 -12.59 7.73 -8.49
C GLY A 282 -12.60 7.08 -9.85
N SER A 283 -11.46 6.63 -10.40
CA SER A 283 -11.44 6.08 -11.76
C SER A 283 -11.48 4.55 -11.84
N GLY A 284 -11.20 3.83 -10.74
CA GLY A 284 -11.19 2.36 -10.70
C GLY A 284 -10.18 1.67 -11.63
N LEU A 285 -9.47 2.45 -12.46
CA LEU A 285 -8.61 1.97 -13.53
C LEU A 285 -7.38 1.29 -12.94
N GLY A 286 -7.18 0.02 -13.32
CA GLY A 286 -6.11 -0.83 -12.78
C GLY A 286 -6.46 -1.49 -11.46
N LEU A 287 -7.72 -1.41 -10.98
CA LEU A 287 -8.16 -2.11 -9.78
C LEU A 287 -8.80 -3.50 -10.03
N ALA A 288 -8.93 -3.92 -11.29
CA ALA A 288 -9.68 -5.10 -11.69
C ALA A 288 -9.09 -6.45 -11.22
N ASN A 289 -7.81 -6.50 -10.83
CA ASN A 289 -7.21 -7.73 -10.31
C ASN A 289 -7.10 -7.76 -8.78
N PHE A 290 -7.60 -6.74 -8.07
CA PHE A 290 -7.59 -6.75 -6.60
C PHE A 290 -8.63 -7.71 -6.06
N SER A 291 -8.16 -8.73 -5.35
CA SER A 291 -9.01 -9.72 -4.70
C SER A 291 -9.15 -9.47 -3.19
N SER A 292 -8.29 -8.66 -2.58
CA SER A 292 -8.31 -8.40 -1.13
C SER A 292 -7.85 -6.98 -0.76
N VAL A 293 -8.26 -6.55 0.44
CA VAL A 293 -7.78 -5.29 1.06
C VAL A 293 -6.27 -5.32 1.28
N LEU A 294 -5.71 -6.48 1.63
CA LEU A 294 -4.28 -6.67 1.77
C LEU A 294 -3.56 -6.42 0.44
N SER A 295 -4.06 -7.02 -0.65
CA SER A 295 -3.53 -6.84 -2.00
C SER A 295 -3.58 -5.38 -2.45
N TYR A 296 -4.70 -4.69 -2.21
CA TYR A 296 -4.82 -3.26 -2.46
C TYR A 296 -3.73 -2.46 -1.73
N SER A 297 -3.54 -2.70 -0.42
CA SER A 297 -2.54 -1.98 0.38
C SER A 297 -1.10 -2.27 -0.05
N VAL A 298 -0.79 -3.52 -0.39
CA VAL A 298 0.57 -3.92 -0.80
C VAL A 298 0.93 -3.29 -2.15
N ASN A 299 0.02 -3.32 -3.11
CA ASN A 299 0.26 -2.72 -4.43
C ASN A 299 0.34 -1.20 -4.38
N HIS A 300 -0.45 -0.55 -3.52
CA HIS A 300 -0.31 0.88 -3.24
C HIS A 300 1.11 1.22 -2.73
N ASP A 301 1.63 0.42 -1.79
CA ASP A 301 2.98 0.63 -1.25
C ASP A 301 4.07 0.35 -2.28
N ILE A 302 3.93 -0.70 -3.10
CA ILE A 302 4.88 -1.01 -4.17
C ILE A 302 4.90 0.12 -5.20
N ALA A 303 3.73 0.54 -5.69
CA ALA A 303 3.62 1.59 -6.69
C ALA A 303 4.25 2.91 -6.21
N PHE A 304 3.99 3.30 -4.95
CA PHE A 304 4.65 4.45 -4.35
C PHE A 304 6.17 4.24 -4.20
N GLY A 305 6.61 3.06 -3.79
CA GLY A 305 8.03 2.70 -3.72
C GLY A 305 8.73 2.86 -5.07
N LEU A 306 8.13 2.36 -6.15
CA LEU A 306 8.65 2.47 -7.52
C LEU A 306 8.72 3.92 -8.00
N LEU A 307 7.75 4.76 -7.64
CA LEU A 307 7.82 6.20 -7.87
C LEU A 307 9.03 6.84 -7.20
N VAL A 308 9.29 6.49 -5.94
CA VAL A 308 10.47 6.99 -5.20
C VAL A 308 11.76 6.48 -5.86
N VAL A 309 11.83 5.21 -6.26
CA VAL A 309 12.99 4.65 -6.99
C VAL A 309 13.26 5.42 -8.29
N GLY A 310 12.22 5.63 -9.10
CA GLY A 310 12.33 6.40 -10.34
C GLY A 310 12.82 7.82 -10.10
N ALA A 311 12.22 8.52 -9.14
CA ALA A 311 12.62 9.87 -8.74
C ALA A 311 14.08 9.92 -8.25
N CYS A 312 14.51 8.98 -7.40
CA CYS A 312 15.91 8.85 -6.96
C CYS A 312 16.88 8.74 -8.14
N SER A 313 16.56 7.90 -9.13
CA SER A 313 17.42 7.68 -10.29
C SER A 313 17.57 8.93 -11.16
N ILE A 314 16.48 9.69 -11.34
CA ILE A 314 16.46 10.96 -12.07
C ILE A 314 17.32 12.00 -11.34
N ALA A 315 17.12 12.14 -10.02
CA ALA A 315 17.86 13.10 -9.20
C ALA A 315 19.36 12.81 -9.19
N PHE A 316 19.77 11.54 -9.21
CA PHE A 316 21.17 11.13 -9.22
C PHE A 316 21.91 11.49 -10.53
N LEU A 317 21.26 11.32 -11.68
CA LEU A 317 21.89 11.62 -12.99
C LEU A 317 21.94 13.10 -13.33
N GLN A 318 21.05 13.91 -12.74
CA GLN A 318 20.87 15.32 -13.06
C GLN A 318 22.16 16.17 -12.99
N PRO A 319 23.05 16.02 -12.00
CA PRO A 319 24.34 16.71 -11.96
C PRO A 319 25.29 16.35 -13.12
N CYS A 320 25.24 15.13 -13.65
CA CYS A 320 26.08 14.74 -14.80
C CYS A 320 25.63 15.49 -16.05
N ARG A 321 24.31 15.64 -16.21
CA ARG A 321 23.71 16.38 -17.33
C ARG A 321 24.03 17.88 -17.28
N GLN A 322 23.94 18.51 -16.11
CA GLN A 322 24.14 19.95 -15.94
C GLN A 322 25.55 20.43 -16.30
N ARG A 323 26.57 19.58 -16.13
CA ARG A 323 27.98 19.95 -16.29
C ARG A 323 28.47 20.10 -17.74
N VAL A 324 27.77 19.57 -18.73
CA VAL A 324 28.14 19.70 -20.17
C VAL A 324 27.25 20.74 -20.87
N GLY A 325 26.58 21.59 -20.09
CA GLY A 325 25.55 22.54 -20.55
C GLY A 325 25.90 23.31 -21.83
N LYS A 326 24.92 23.33 -22.75
CA LYS A 326 24.80 24.03 -24.05
C LYS A 326 24.95 23.19 -25.33
N HIS A 327 25.49 21.97 -25.30
CA HIS A 327 25.91 21.32 -26.55
C HIS A 327 24.90 20.41 -27.27
N ILE A 328 23.79 19.98 -26.64
CA ILE A 328 22.99 18.86 -27.22
C ILE A 328 21.46 19.06 -27.23
N LYS A 329 20.83 19.53 -26.13
CA LYS A 329 19.36 19.73 -26.06
C LYS A 329 18.96 20.98 -25.24
N PRO A 330 17.83 21.66 -25.55
CA PRO A 330 17.34 22.78 -24.75
C PRO A 330 17.00 22.34 -23.32
N ARG A 331 17.39 23.14 -22.31
CA ARG A 331 17.19 22.78 -20.89
C ARG A 331 15.72 22.52 -20.51
N TRP A 332 14.78 23.23 -21.13
CA TRP A 332 13.34 23.13 -20.87
C TRP A 332 12.73 21.76 -21.19
N VAL A 333 13.27 21.06 -22.20
CA VAL A 333 12.78 19.73 -22.63
C VAL A 333 12.83 18.72 -21.48
N PHE A 334 13.72 18.91 -20.51
CA PHE A 334 13.83 18.04 -19.35
C PHE A 334 13.22 18.62 -18.08
N MET A 335 13.30 19.95 -17.90
CA MET A 335 12.75 20.61 -16.72
C MET A 335 11.25 20.38 -16.58
N VAL A 336 10.52 20.40 -17.70
CA VAL A 336 9.07 20.17 -17.69
C VAL A 336 8.74 18.74 -17.23
N PRO A 337 9.24 17.66 -17.86
CA PRO A 337 9.03 16.30 -17.35
C PRO A 337 9.47 16.10 -15.90
N MET A 338 10.63 16.65 -15.50
CA MET A 338 11.12 16.53 -14.13
C MET A 338 10.18 17.20 -13.11
N LEU A 339 9.68 18.40 -13.41
CA LEU A 339 8.70 19.10 -12.57
C LEU A 339 7.37 18.36 -12.52
N THR A 340 6.92 17.80 -13.65
CA THR A 340 5.69 17.00 -13.69
C THR A 340 5.84 15.72 -12.87
N SER A 341 6.94 14.97 -13.02
CA SER A 341 7.23 13.78 -12.21
C SER A 341 7.34 14.11 -10.72
N TRP A 342 7.97 15.24 -10.37
CA TRP A 342 8.06 15.69 -8.98
C TRP A 342 6.70 16.09 -8.42
N GLY A 343 5.87 16.78 -9.21
CA GLY A 343 4.50 17.12 -8.85
C GLY A 343 3.64 15.88 -8.58
N LEU A 344 3.72 14.87 -9.46
CA LEU A 344 3.05 13.58 -9.24
C LEU A 344 3.54 12.89 -7.97
N MET A 345 4.85 12.92 -7.70
CA MET A 345 5.41 12.36 -6.48
C MET A 345 4.91 13.09 -5.23
N ILE A 346 4.78 14.43 -5.26
CA ILE A 346 4.22 15.22 -4.17
C ILE A 346 2.76 14.83 -3.92
N ILE A 347 1.96 14.72 -4.98
CA ILE A 347 0.54 14.30 -4.86
C ILE A 347 0.47 12.89 -4.28
N ALA A 348 1.23 11.93 -4.83
CA ALA A 348 1.25 10.54 -4.35
C ALA A 348 1.70 10.43 -2.89
N HIS A 349 2.70 11.22 -2.49
CA HIS A 349 3.17 11.28 -1.11
C HIS A 349 2.12 11.91 -0.19
N GLY A 350 1.43 12.95 -0.65
CA GLY A 350 0.28 13.55 0.04
C GLY A 350 -0.82 12.51 0.30
N LEU A 351 -1.26 11.81 -0.75
CA LEU A 351 -2.27 10.73 -0.64
C LEU A 351 -1.84 9.65 0.36
N LYS A 352 -0.57 9.23 0.29
CA LYS A 352 -0.02 8.23 1.21
C LYS A 352 0.00 8.71 2.67
N THR A 353 0.46 9.94 2.93
CA THR A 353 0.58 10.49 4.30
C THR A 353 -0.77 10.77 4.95
N GLN A 354 -1.77 11.13 4.15
CA GLN A 354 -3.13 11.33 4.63
C GLN A 354 -3.84 10.00 4.94
N GLY A 355 -3.19 8.85 4.65
CA GLY A 355 -3.86 7.56 4.67
C GLY A 355 -5.06 7.58 3.75
N SER A 356 -4.97 8.28 2.60
CA SER A 356 -6.04 8.34 1.62
C SER A 356 -6.15 6.97 0.96
N TRP A 357 -6.83 6.05 1.62
CA TRP A 357 -7.35 4.85 1.00
C TRP A 357 -8.39 5.33 -0.01
N ALA A 358 -8.28 4.91 -1.27
CA ALA A 358 -9.35 5.17 -2.23
C ALA A 358 -10.66 4.72 -1.60
N ASP A 359 -11.70 5.52 -1.81
CA ASP A 359 -13.05 5.35 -1.26
C ASP A 359 -13.33 3.90 -0.82
N PRO A 360 -13.37 3.62 0.51
CA PRO A 360 -13.53 2.27 1.03
C PRO A 360 -14.74 1.55 0.45
N GLU A 361 -15.82 2.29 0.15
CA GLU A 361 -17.04 1.76 -0.45
C GLU A 361 -16.77 1.30 -1.89
N HIS A 362 -16.07 2.11 -2.68
CA HIS A 362 -15.67 1.75 -4.03
C HIS A 362 -14.78 0.50 -4.07
N LEU A 363 -13.87 0.33 -3.09
CA LEU A 363 -13.09 -0.92 -3.00
C LEU A 363 -14.00 -2.12 -2.72
N ILE A 364 -15.02 -1.99 -1.87
CA ILE A 364 -15.98 -3.08 -1.63
C ILE A 364 -16.72 -3.46 -2.91
N GLU A 365 -17.09 -2.50 -3.75
CA GLU A 365 -17.73 -2.76 -5.05
C GLU A 365 -16.79 -3.57 -5.97
N ILE A 366 -15.52 -3.18 -6.05
CA ILE A 366 -14.50 -3.90 -6.83
C ILE A 366 -14.30 -5.31 -6.30
N LEU A 367 -14.26 -5.48 -4.98
CA LEU A 367 -14.17 -6.80 -4.36
C LEU A 367 -15.44 -7.64 -4.64
N ARG A 368 -16.63 -7.03 -4.70
CA ARG A 368 -17.85 -7.77 -5.07
C ARG A 368 -17.76 -8.31 -6.50
N GLU A 369 -17.11 -7.58 -7.41
CA GLU A 369 -16.92 -8.02 -8.79
C GLU A 369 -15.84 -9.10 -8.91
N ASN A 370 -14.67 -8.90 -8.30
CA ASN A 370 -13.49 -9.75 -8.54
C ASN A 370 -13.33 -10.89 -7.52
N ALA A 371 -13.93 -10.72 -6.34
CA ALA A 371 -13.72 -11.52 -5.16
C ALA A 371 -14.99 -12.23 -4.64
N ALA A 372 -16.08 -12.23 -5.42
CA ALA A 372 -17.30 -12.96 -5.10
C ALA A 372 -17.03 -14.46 -4.84
N VAL A 373 -17.68 -14.98 -3.80
CA VAL A 373 -17.67 -16.38 -3.41
C VAL A 373 -19.11 -16.89 -3.32
N GLU A 374 -19.41 -17.99 -4.00
CA GLU A 374 -20.77 -18.52 -4.11
C GLU A 374 -21.36 -18.91 -2.75
N ASP A 375 -20.62 -19.64 -1.92
CA ASP A 375 -21.03 -20.01 -0.56
C ASP A 375 -21.15 -18.77 0.36
N CYS A 376 -20.56 -17.63 -0.02
CA CYS A 376 -20.76 -16.35 0.63
C CYS A 376 -21.88 -15.51 -0.03
N GLY A 377 -22.77 -16.13 -0.82
CA GLY A 377 -23.89 -15.43 -1.45
C GLY A 377 -23.48 -14.47 -2.56
N ASN A 378 -22.38 -14.76 -3.27
CA ASN A 378 -21.75 -13.90 -4.27
C ASN A 378 -21.25 -12.55 -3.71
N HIS A 379 -20.95 -12.51 -2.41
CA HIS A 379 -20.22 -11.42 -1.78
C HIS A 379 -18.75 -11.80 -1.56
N PRO A 380 -17.87 -10.81 -1.28
CA PRO A 380 -16.47 -11.08 -0.96
C PRO A 380 -16.35 -11.93 0.30
N GLY A 381 -15.55 -12.99 0.21
CA GLY A 381 -15.33 -13.90 1.32
C GLY A 381 -14.36 -13.35 2.38
N PRO A 382 -14.18 -14.06 3.50
CA PRO A 382 -13.30 -13.64 4.59
C PRO A 382 -11.86 -13.35 4.16
N MET A 383 -11.30 -14.05 3.16
CA MET A 383 -9.93 -13.80 2.69
C MET A 383 -9.75 -12.38 2.13
N SER A 384 -10.78 -11.80 1.53
CA SER A 384 -10.74 -10.43 1.03
C SER A 384 -10.53 -9.39 2.14
N PHE A 385 -10.89 -9.74 3.39
CA PHE A 385 -10.86 -8.86 4.56
C PHE A 385 -9.80 -9.26 5.59
N CYS A 386 -8.80 -10.05 5.18
CA CYS A 386 -7.66 -10.37 6.02
C CYS A 386 -6.81 -9.12 6.28
N LEU A 387 -7.07 -8.46 7.42
CA LEU A 387 -6.33 -7.30 7.89
C LEU A 387 -5.21 -7.66 8.88
N GLY A 388 -5.08 -8.92 9.30
CA GLY A 388 -4.12 -9.36 10.33
C GLY A 388 -2.70 -8.76 10.18
N PRO A 389 -2.08 -8.85 8.99
CA PRO A 389 -0.84 -8.15 8.65
C PRO A 389 -0.87 -6.64 8.88
N LEU A 390 -1.96 -5.95 8.53
CA LEU A 390 -2.09 -4.50 8.63
C LEU A 390 -2.36 -4.05 10.08
N LEU A 391 -3.05 -4.86 10.89
CA LEU A 391 -3.43 -4.53 12.27
C LEU A 391 -2.33 -4.83 13.31
N GLN A 392 -1.54 -5.88 13.09
CA GLN A 392 -0.41 -6.27 13.96
C GLN A 392 0.91 -5.63 13.51
N GLY A 393 0.90 -4.95 12.36
CA GLY A 393 2.07 -4.45 11.66
C GLY A 393 2.60 -5.51 10.70
N PRO A 394 2.77 -5.21 9.40
CA PRO A 394 3.06 -6.24 8.41
C PRO A 394 4.39 -6.89 8.76
N ASP A 395 4.43 -8.21 8.63
CA ASP A 395 5.62 -8.98 8.91
C ASP A 395 6.76 -8.51 7.99
N GLU A 396 8.03 -8.68 8.37
CA GLU A 396 9.17 -8.26 7.51
C GLU A 396 9.07 -8.89 6.11
N SER A 397 8.51 -10.10 6.06
CA SER A 397 8.21 -10.86 4.85
C SER A 397 7.10 -10.26 3.99
N GLN A 398 6.37 -9.23 4.41
CA GLN A 398 5.24 -8.62 3.68
C GLN A 398 5.53 -7.18 3.25
N ARG A 399 6.45 -6.49 3.94
CA ARG A 399 6.87 -5.13 3.55
C ARG A 399 7.78 -5.16 2.33
N VAL A 400 7.47 -4.35 1.32
CA VAL A 400 8.31 -4.08 0.15
C VAL A 400 8.61 -2.58 0.15
N PHE A 401 9.83 -2.18 -0.25
CA PHE A 401 10.26 -0.78 -0.30
C PHE A 401 10.20 0.00 1.03
N LYS A 402 10.21 -0.68 2.18
CA LYS A 402 10.10 -0.07 3.52
C LYS A 402 11.06 1.11 3.69
N ILE A 403 12.34 0.91 3.38
CA ILE A 403 13.37 1.92 3.58
C ILE A 403 13.23 3.04 2.54
N THR A 404 13.01 2.68 1.28
CA THR A 404 12.84 3.61 0.16
C THR A 404 11.68 4.58 0.44
N ILE A 405 10.54 4.05 0.89
CA ILE A 405 9.35 4.83 1.26
C ILE A 405 9.65 5.78 2.41
N MET A 406 10.32 5.32 3.48
CA MET A 406 10.71 6.18 4.60
C MET A 406 11.63 7.33 4.19
N LEU A 407 12.43 7.14 3.15
CA LEU A 407 13.37 8.12 2.65
C LEU A 407 12.78 9.01 1.54
N ALA A 408 11.50 8.88 1.21
CA ALA A 408 10.81 9.76 0.25
C ALA A 408 10.99 11.27 0.51
N PRO A 409 10.94 11.78 1.78
CA PRO A 409 11.23 13.19 2.07
C PRO A 409 12.60 13.66 1.57
N ILE A 410 13.62 12.79 1.65
CA ILE A 410 14.97 13.08 1.17
C ILE A 410 14.97 13.30 -0.34
N VAL A 411 14.19 12.51 -1.08
CA VAL A 411 14.08 12.66 -2.54
C VAL A 411 13.48 14.01 -2.92
N HIS A 412 12.48 14.50 -2.18
CA HIS A 412 11.96 15.85 -2.41
C HIS A 412 13.03 16.93 -2.19
N ILE A 413 13.89 16.77 -1.17
CA ILE A 413 15.02 17.68 -0.93
C ILE A 413 16.01 17.61 -2.11
N LEU A 414 16.32 16.42 -2.61
CA LEU A 414 17.22 16.24 -3.77
C LEU A 414 16.67 16.92 -5.03
N PHE A 415 15.37 16.79 -5.30
CA PHE A 415 14.71 17.50 -6.41
C PHE A 415 14.76 19.01 -6.23
N ALA A 416 14.47 19.52 -5.03
CA ALA A 416 14.53 20.95 -4.74
C ALA A 416 15.95 21.51 -4.97
N ILE A 417 16.98 20.78 -4.52
CA ILE A 417 18.39 21.14 -4.75
C ILE A 417 18.72 21.14 -6.24
N ALA A 418 18.29 20.12 -6.98
CA ALA A 418 18.56 20.02 -8.41
C ALA A 418 17.88 21.13 -9.23
N LEU A 419 16.66 21.52 -8.88
CA LEU A 419 15.93 22.64 -9.49
C LEU A 419 16.59 23.98 -9.14
N PHE A 420 17.04 24.14 -7.90
CA PHE A 420 17.79 25.31 -7.46
C PHE A 420 19.12 25.44 -8.22
N GLU A 421 19.81 24.33 -8.48
CA GLU A 421 21.03 24.30 -9.29
C GLU A 421 20.76 24.74 -10.73
N GLU A 422 19.70 24.24 -11.38
CA GLU A 422 19.28 24.69 -12.72
C GLU A 422 18.96 26.18 -12.77
N TRP A 423 18.23 26.68 -11.75
CA TRP A 423 17.91 28.10 -11.65
C TRP A 423 19.17 28.95 -11.47
N ALA A 424 20.12 28.50 -10.65
CA ALA A 424 21.40 29.19 -10.44
C ALA A 424 22.24 29.22 -11.72
N ILE A 425 22.29 28.12 -12.48
CA ILE A 425 23.00 28.05 -13.76
C ILE A 425 22.36 29.00 -14.78
N LYS A 426 21.02 28.99 -14.91
CA LYS A 426 20.30 29.89 -15.82
C LYS A 426 20.51 31.37 -15.48
N SER A 427 20.50 31.69 -14.18
CA SER A 427 20.71 33.07 -13.71
C SER A 427 22.12 33.58 -14.01
N ARG A 428 23.13 32.69 -13.99
CA ARG A 428 24.51 33.03 -14.39
C ARG A 428 24.68 33.26 -15.89
N GLU A 429 23.87 32.59 -16.71
CA GLU A 429 23.89 32.76 -18.17
C GLU A 429 23.21 34.05 -18.65
N ASN A 430 22.42 34.71 -17.80
CA ASN A 430 21.70 35.95 -18.12
C ASN A 430 22.14 37.12 -17.19
N PRO A 431 23.29 37.77 -17.49
CA PRO A 431 23.95 38.72 -16.59
C PRO A 431 23.20 40.06 -16.38
N GLU A 432 22.19 40.38 -17.18
CA GLU A 432 21.37 41.59 -17.05
C GLU A 432 20.38 41.56 -15.87
N SER A 433 20.24 40.43 -15.18
CA SER A 433 19.36 40.32 -14.01
C SER A 433 20.05 40.83 -12.73
N ASN A 434 19.40 41.73 -11.99
CA ASN A 434 19.83 42.26 -10.66
C ASN A 434 20.11 41.17 -9.59
N ILE A 435 19.76 39.91 -9.89
CA ILE A 435 19.92 38.74 -9.01
C ILE A 435 21.38 38.23 -9.02
N SER A 436 22.14 38.48 -10.10
CA SER A 436 23.53 37.99 -10.23
C SER A 436 24.50 38.60 -9.20
N GLN A 437 24.24 39.82 -8.72
CA GLN A 437 25.06 40.49 -7.69
C GLN A 437 24.81 39.98 -6.26
N SER A 438 23.64 39.38 -5.99
CA SER A 438 23.26 38.89 -4.64
C SER A 438 23.97 37.59 -4.25
N PHE A 439 24.47 36.82 -5.22
CA PHE A 439 25.22 35.56 -4.98
C PHE A 439 26.69 35.77 -4.56
N SER A 440 27.08 36.98 -4.15
CA SER A 440 28.47 37.32 -3.81
C SER A 440 28.87 36.87 -2.40
N GLY A 441 30.07 36.29 -2.30
CA GLY A 441 30.76 35.97 -1.04
C GLY A 441 30.35 34.64 -0.40
N ARG A 442 29.36 34.65 0.49
CA ARG A 442 29.04 33.48 1.35
C ARG A 442 28.29 32.35 0.64
N ALA A 443 27.33 32.67 -0.22
CA ALA A 443 26.57 31.67 -0.97
C ALA A 443 27.49 30.84 -1.89
N SER A 444 28.50 31.48 -2.49
CA SER A 444 29.47 30.83 -3.38
C SER A 444 30.36 29.77 -2.71
N GLN A 445 30.58 29.88 -1.39
CA GLN A 445 31.40 28.92 -0.63
C GLN A 445 30.57 27.76 -0.03
N ILE A 446 29.27 27.97 0.19
CA ILE A 446 28.38 27.00 0.85
C ILE A 446 27.68 26.09 -0.18
N LEU A 447 27.23 26.65 -1.32
CA LEU A 447 26.56 25.90 -2.39
C LEU A 447 27.30 24.62 -2.83
N PRO A 448 28.62 24.65 -3.07
CA PRO A 448 29.31 23.47 -3.57
C PRO A 448 29.35 22.33 -2.55
N ARG A 449 29.43 22.65 -1.25
CA ARG A 449 29.32 21.66 -0.18
C ARG A 449 27.93 21.05 -0.13
N ILE A 450 26.88 21.86 -0.29
CA ILE A 450 25.49 21.39 -0.35
C ILE A 450 25.30 20.42 -1.53
N PHE A 451 25.76 20.79 -2.73
CA PHE A 451 25.67 19.93 -3.91
C PHE A 451 26.48 18.64 -3.75
N PHE A 452 27.67 18.71 -3.16
CA PHE A 452 28.45 17.50 -2.84
C PHE A 452 27.68 16.55 -1.91
N THR A 453 27.14 17.08 -0.82
CA THR A 453 26.35 16.27 0.13
C THR A 453 25.09 15.69 -0.51
N ALA A 454 24.41 16.46 -1.36
CA ALA A 454 23.23 15.99 -2.09
C ALA A 454 23.57 14.83 -3.04
N ASN A 455 24.71 14.89 -3.72
CA ASN A 455 25.15 13.83 -4.62
C ASN A 455 25.53 12.54 -3.90
N LEU A 456 26.23 12.65 -2.77
CA LEU A 456 26.56 11.49 -1.94
C LEU A 456 25.30 10.84 -1.34
N LEU A 457 24.35 11.68 -0.92
CA LEU A 457 23.06 11.23 -0.41
C LEU A 457 22.26 10.54 -1.51
N SER A 458 22.22 11.11 -2.71
CA SER A 458 21.56 10.53 -3.88
C SER A 458 22.17 9.19 -4.30
N LEU A 459 23.50 9.04 -4.26
CA LEU A 459 24.16 7.75 -4.49
C LEU A 459 23.76 6.70 -3.45
N SER A 460 23.79 7.10 -2.17
CA SER A 460 23.43 6.21 -1.06
C SER A 460 21.98 5.75 -1.19
N MET A 461 21.08 6.68 -1.51
CA MET A 461 19.68 6.40 -1.82
C MET A 461 19.51 5.43 -2.98
N LEU A 462 20.25 5.62 -4.08
CA LEU A 462 20.15 4.78 -5.26
C LEU A 462 20.61 3.34 -4.97
N ILE A 463 21.64 3.15 -4.14
CA ILE A 463 22.11 1.82 -3.70
C ILE A 463 21.04 1.15 -2.82
N ILE A 464 20.42 1.89 -1.90
CA ILE A 464 19.31 1.39 -1.07
C ILE A 464 18.14 0.97 -1.95
N CYS A 465 17.75 1.82 -2.91
CA CYS A 465 16.68 1.54 -3.86
C CYS A 465 16.98 0.25 -4.64
N LEU A 466 18.21 0.09 -5.18
CA LEU A 466 18.61 -1.12 -5.90
C LEU A 466 18.47 -2.37 -5.03
N ALA A 467 18.95 -2.31 -3.77
CA ALA A 467 18.85 -3.43 -2.85
C ALA A 467 17.38 -3.81 -2.57
N GLU A 468 16.48 -2.84 -2.41
CA GLU A 468 15.06 -3.10 -2.18
C GLU A 468 14.33 -3.57 -3.45
N VAL A 469 14.65 -3.07 -4.64
CA VAL A 469 14.10 -3.59 -5.90
C VAL A 469 14.51 -5.06 -6.09
N VAL A 470 15.77 -5.41 -5.83
CA VAL A 470 16.24 -6.81 -5.93
C VAL A 470 15.56 -7.70 -4.89
N LYS A 471 15.33 -7.21 -3.66
CA LYS A 471 14.56 -7.93 -2.65
C LYS A 471 13.10 -8.13 -3.08
N ALA A 472 12.48 -7.10 -3.65
CA ALA A 472 11.12 -7.16 -4.18
C ALA A 472 11.01 -8.21 -5.29
N PHE A 473 11.94 -8.20 -6.25
CA PHE A 473 11.98 -9.15 -7.36
C PHE A 473 12.20 -10.61 -6.95
N LYS A 474 12.84 -10.88 -5.81
CA LYS A 474 13.00 -12.25 -5.29
C LYS A 474 11.75 -12.78 -4.59
N LYS A 475 10.86 -11.87 -4.21
CA LYS A 475 9.73 -12.13 -3.33
C LYS A 475 8.42 -12.23 -4.12
N ILE A 476 8.31 -11.41 -5.16
CA ILE A 476 7.29 -11.46 -6.22
C ILE A 476 7.76 -12.47 -7.25
#